data_AF-A0A7S0PKZ0-F1
#
_entry.id   AF-A0A7S0PKZ0-F1
#
_cell.length_a   1.000
_cell.length_b   1.000
_cell.length_c   1.000
_cell.angle_alpha   90.00
_cell.angle_beta   90.00
_cell.angle_gamma   90.00
#
_symmetry.space_group_name_H-M   'P 1'
#
loop_
_entity.id
_entity.type
_entity.pdbx_description
1 polymer ?
#
loop_
_entity_poly.entity_id
_entity_poly.type
_entity_poly.pdbx_seq_one_letter_code
_entity_poly.pdbx_strand_id
1 'polypeptide(L)'
;RRGTLAMRAINVDRRRARDKRHRVRRAPQLSAGSLILANIGLLSFAVSVVFYLENTQWDLFALFCVVGYVFCAAAFCVPPPGGAVESMEPAVQTQHDSRAWWRVFASMLNAIGLVLGVIGSAMYSPTFVSWVRGEGVLSGEEFEILTDYSNVIWAVSFVCFPIAAALTLRDKVLTLRTVAELNNRAPSSVSVFDPAVSVHAWILVSLCIFAVGGVMFCLDEHESVVRAALVLFGA
;
A
#
# COMPACT_ATOMS: atom_id res chain seq x y z
N ARG A 1 -20.51 -42.51 38.91
CA ARG A 1 -20.11 -41.07 38.93
C ARG A 1 -18.86 -40.73 38.11
N ARG A 2 -17.95 -41.66 37.79
CA ARG A 2 -16.71 -41.36 37.01
C ARG A 2 -16.90 -41.20 35.49
N GLY A 3 -17.86 -41.91 34.87
CA GLY A 3 -18.08 -41.84 33.41
C GLY A 3 -18.62 -40.50 32.89
N THR A 4 -19.41 -39.78 33.69
CA THR A 4 -20.05 -38.51 33.30
C THR A 4 -19.07 -37.33 33.25
N LEU A 5 -18.00 -37.38 34.06
CA LEU A 5 -16.94 -36.37 34.08
C LEU A 5 -16.02 -36.49 32.86
N ALA A 6 -15.66 -37.71 32.46
CA ALA A 6 -14.84 -37.95 31.27
C ALA A 6 -15.57 -37.52 29.99
N MET A 7 -16.87 -37.80 29.89
CA MET A 7 -17.70 -37.39 28.76
C MET A 7 -17.88 -35.87 28.66
N ARG A 8 -17.94 -35.16 29.81
CA ARG A 8 -17.94 -33.69 29.86
C ARG A 8 -16.60 -33.11 29.41
N ALA A 9 -15.47 -33.67 29.85
CA ALA A 9 -14.15 -33.21 29.43
C ALA A 9 -13.96 -33.33 27.90
N ILE A 10 -14.34 -34.48 27.32
CA ILE A 10 -14.27 -34.73 25.88
C ILE A 10 -15.15 -33.74 25.08
N ASN A 11 -16.34 -33.42 25.60
CA ASN A 11 -17.22 -32.45 24.93
C ASN A 11 -16.73 -31.01 25.04
N VAL A 12 -16.08 -30.63 26.15
CA VAL A 12 -15.45 -29.31 26.31
C VAL A 12 -14.26 -29.17 25.35
N ASP A 13 -13.43 -30.21 25.23
CA ASP A 13 -12.30 -30.21 24.28
C ASP A 13 -12.77 -30.21 22.82
N ARG A 14 -13.83 -30.95 22.48
CA ARG A 14 -14.43 -30.90 21.14
C ARG A 14 -15.02 -29.54 20.82
N ARG A 15 -15.63 -28.85 21.79
CA ARG A 15 -16.12 -27.47 21.63
C ARG A 15 -14.97 -26.48 21.46
N ARG A 16 -13.92 -26.57 22.28
CA ARG A 16 -12.71 -25.75 22.14
C ARG A 16 -12.01 -25.98 20.80
N ALA A 17 -11.95 -27.22 20.32
CA ALA A 17 -11.39 -27.55 19.02
C ALA A 17 -12.26 -27.04 17.86
N ARG A 18 -13.60 -27.08 18.00
CA ARG A 18 -14.53 -26.46 17.03
C ARG A 18 -14.41 -24.95 17.01
N ASP A 19 -14.33 -24.30 18.16
CA ASP A 19 -14.17 -22.85 18.26
C ASP A 19 -12.81 -22.39 17.73
N LYS A 20 -11.74 -23.14 17.99
CA LYS A 20 -10.43 -22.91 17.35
C LYS A 20 -10.53 -23.03 15.83
N ARG A 21 -11.18 -24.08 15.31
CA ARG A 21 -11.39 -24.24 13.85
C ARG A 21 -12.26 -23.12 13.25
N HIS A 22 -13.24 -22.59 13.99
CA HIS A 22 -14.07 -21.48 13.53
C HIS A 22 -13.35 -20.12 13.58
N ARG A 23 -12.50 -19.88 14.58
CA ARG A 23 -11.67 -18.67 14.67
C ARG A 23 -10.61 -18.63 13.57
N VAL A 24 -9.96 -19.76 13.29
CA VAL A 24 -8.94 -19.88 12.23
C VAL A 24 -9.55 -19.82 10.82
N ARG A 25 -10.84 -20.16 10.66
CA ARG A 25 -11.56 -20.07 9.38
C ARG A 25 -12.01 -18.66 8.99
N ARG A 26 -11.99 -17.68 9.90
CA ARG A 26 -12.22 -16.29 9.49
C ARG A 26 -10.96 -15.81 8.79
N ALA A 27 -10.96 -15.87 7.47
CA ALA A 27 -10.02 -15.12 6.66
C ALA A 27 -10.00 -13.67 7.18
N PRO A 28 -8.83 -13.01 7.27
CA PRO A 28 -8.76 -11.62 7.69
C PRO A 28 -9.67 -10.82 6.78
N GLN A 29 -10.81 -10.37 7.31
CA GLN A 29 -11.69 -9.48 6.57
C GLN A 29 -10.95 -8.17 6.43
N LEU A 30 -10.75 -7.68 5.20
CA LEU A 30 -10.21 -6.36 4.99
C LEU A 30 -11.11 -5.34 5.71
N SER A 31 -10.49 -4.41 6.43
CA SER A 31 -11.18 -3.26 6.97
C SER A 31 -11.82 -2.50 5.80
N ALA A 32 -13.15 -2.35 5.81
CA ALA A 32 -13.83 -1.48 4.86
C ALA A 32 -13.23 -0.06 4.87
N GLY A 33 -12.73 0.39 6.03
CA GLY A 33 -12.01 1.65 6.18
C GLY A 33 -10.71 1.70 5.38
N SER A 34 -9.88 0.64 5.39
CA SER A 34 -8.66 0.58 4.57
C SER A 34 -8.97 0.69 3.08
N LEU A 35 -10.03 0.03 2.62
CA LEU A 35 -10.45 0.07 1.22
C LEU A 35 -10.96 1.44 0.79
N ILE A 36 -11.79 2.09 1.63
CA ILE A 36 -12.28 3.44 1.36
C ILE A 36 -11.12 4.43 1.26
N LEU A 37 -10.20 4.40 2.23
CA LEU A 37 -9.03 5.28 2.23
C LEU A 37 -8.14 5.05 1.01
N ALA A 38 -7.86 3.79 0.66
CA ALA A 38 -7.07 3.46 -0.52
C ALA A 38 -7.73 3.99 -1.81
N ASN A 39 -9.04 3.80 -1.96
CA ASN A 39 -9.79 4.28 -3.12
C ASN A 39 -9.81 5.81 -3.21
N ILE A 40 -9.97 6.52 -2.10
CA ILE A 40 -9.88 8.00 -2.08
C ILE A 40 -8.49 8.45 -2.53
N GLY A 41 -7.43 7.78 -2.04
CA GLY A 41 -6.07 8.10 -2.44
C GLY A 41 -5.83 7.88 -3.94
N LEU A 42 -6.23 6.70 -4.45
CA LEU A 42 -6.11 6.35 -5.87
C LEU A 42 -6.93 7.29 -6.78
N LEU A 43 -8.15 7.62 -6.38
CA LEU A 43 -8.99 8.57 -7.10
C LEU A 43 -8.36 9.97 -7.14
N SER A 44 -7.72 10.38 -6.04
CA SER A 44 -7.04 11.67 -5.97
C SER A 44 -5.87 11.73 -6.96
N PHE A 45 -5.08 10.66 -7.11
CA PHE A 45 -4.07 10.56 -8.17
C PHE A 45 -4.66 10.59 -9.58
N ALA A 46 -5.80 9.93 -9.82
CA ALA A 46 -6.45 9.99 -11.12
C ALA A 46 -6.93 11.42 -11.46
N VAL A 47 -7.49 12.13 -10.47
CA VAL A 47 -7.93 13.52 -10.63
C VAL A 47 -6.74 14.47 -10.83
N SER A 48 -5.60 14.24 -10.17
CA SER A 48 -4.42 15.09 -10.37
C SER A 48 -3.93 15.04 -11.82
N VAL A 49 -3.96 13.87 -12.47
CA VAL A 49 -3.57 13.73 -13.89
C VAL A 49 -4.37 14.68 -14.79
N VAL A 50 -5.67 14.91 -14.52
CA VAL A 50 -6.47 15.87 -15.30
C VAL A 50 -5.87 17.28 -15.24
N PHE A 51 -5.53 17.75 -14.03
CA PHE A 51 -4.92 19.07 -13.84
C PHE A 51 -3.51 19.17 -14.41
N TYR A 52 -2.75 18.07 -14.40
CA TYR A 52 -1.45 17.99 -15.06
C TYR A 52 -1.58 18.20 -16.58
N LEU A 53 -2.54 17.53 -17.21
CA LEU A 53 -2.76 17.62 -18.67
C LEU A 53 -3.27 19.00 -19.12
N GLU A 54 -4.08 19.64 -18.28
CA GLU A 54 -4.59 20.99 -18.56
C GLU A 54 -3.50 22.07 -18.41
N ASN A 55 -2.31 21.75 -17.87
CA ASN A 55 -1.11 22.60 -17.75
C ASN A 55 -1.36 24.00 -17.14
N THR A 56 -2.48 24.20 -16.44
CA THR A 56 -2.93 25.51 -15.96
C THR A 56 -3.18 25.56 -14.46
N GLN A 57 -3.31 24.41 -13.80
CA GLN A 57 -3.70 24.32 -12.38
C GLN A 57 -2.73 23.46 -11.56
N TRP A 58 -1.45 23.85 -11.57
CA TRP A 58 -0.36 23.17 -10.85
C TRP A 58 -0.58 23.04 -9.34
N ASP A 59 -1.22 24.02 -8.70
CA ASP A 59 -1.57 23.95 -7.28
C ASP A 59 -2.61 22.85 -6.97
N LEU A 60 -3.60 22.67 -7.85
CA LEU A 60 -4.58 21.58 -7.68
C LEU A 60 -3.96 20.23 -7.98
N PHE A 61 -3.13 20.13 -9.03
CA PHE A 61 -2.34 18.93 -9.29
C PHE A 61 -1.55 18.49 -8.05
N ALA A 62 -0.75 19.41 -7.50
CA ALA A 62 0.04 19.18 -6.29
C ALA A 62 -0.83 18.74 -5.10
N LEU A 63 -1.94 19.44 -4.85
CA LEU A 63 -2.86 19.14 -3.75
C LEU A 63 -3.42 17.71 -3.86
N PHE A 64 -3.94 17.34 -5.03
CA PHE A 64 -4.54 16.03 -5.24
C PHE A 64 -3.50 14.90 -5.14
N CYS A 65 -2.26 15.13 -5.55
CA CYS A 65 -1.16 14.18 -5.32
C CYS A 65 -0.83 14.02 -3.83
N VAL A 66 -0.74 15.11 -3.06
CA VAL A 66 -0.51 15.05 -1.61
C VAL A 66 -1.65 14.32 -0.90
N VAL A 67 -2.91 14.63 -1.24
CA VAL A 67 -4.09 13.93 -0.72
C VAL A 67 -3.99 12.43 -1.08
N GLY A 68 -3.61 12.11 -2.32
CA GLY A 68 -3.35 10.75 -2.78
C GLY A 68 -2.42 9.98 -1.85
N TYR A 69 -1.23 10.53 -1.61
CA TYR A 69 -0.24 9.92 -0.73
C TYR A 69 -0.74 9.75 0.70
N VAL A 70 -1.34 10.79 1.30
CA VAL A 70 -1.82 10.77 2.69
C VAL A 70 -2.90 9.70 2.90
N PHE A 71 -3.87 9.61 1.99
CA PHE A 71 -4.96 8.63 2.09
C PHE A 71 -4.49 7.20 1.85
N CYS A 72 -3.55 6.98 0.91
CA CYS A 72 -2.89 5.69 0.74
C CYS A 72 -2.10 5.30 2.01
N ALA A 73 -1.37 6.23 2.65
CA ALA A 73 -0.70 5.99 3.93
C ALA A 73 -1.70 5.56 5.01
N ALA A 74 -2.77 6.33 5.17
CA ALA A 74 -3.79 6.09 6.17
C ALA A 74 -4.41 4.69 5.98
N ALA A 75 -4.65 4.26 4.74
CA ALA A 75 -5.14 2.93 4.42
C ALA A 75 -4.25 1.80 4.97
N PHE A 76 -2.93 1.96 4.91
CA PHE A 76 -1.96 1.00 5.45
C PHE A 76 -1.88 1.02 6.99
N CYS A 77 -2.16 2.17 7.61
CA CYS A 77 -2.16 2.32 9.06
C CYS A 77 -3.43 1.77 9.73
N VAL A 78 -4.51 1.57 8.98
CA VAL A 78 -5.74 1.02 9.53
C VAL A 78 -5.52 -0.45 9.93
N PRO A 79 -5.68 -0.79 11.23
CA PRO A 79 -5.49 -2.16 11.68
C PRO A 79 -6.58 -3.06 11.10
N PRO A 80 -6.26 -4.33 10.77
CA PRO A 80 -7.27 -5.27 10.33
C PRO A 80 -8.30 -5.49 11.45
N PRO A 81 -9.60 -5.61 11.10
CA PRO A 81 -10.65 -5.86 12.08
C PRO A 81 -10.40 -7.19 12.79
N GLY A 82 -10.29 -7.14 14.12
CA GLY A 82 -10.15 -8.33 14.96
C GLY A 82 -8.75 -8.65 15.51
N GLY A 83 -7.84 -7.68 15.61
CA GLY A 83 -6.66 -7.79 16.50
C GLY A 83 -5.78 -9.03 16.27
N ALA A 84 -5.48 -9.33 15.01
CA ALA A 84 -4.92 -10.62 14.57
C ALA A 84 -3.45 -10.89 14.95
N VAL A 85 -2.91 -10.24 16.00
CA VAL A 85 -1.58 -10.57 16.54
C VAL A 85 -1.69 -11.46 17.79
N GLU A 86 -2.79 -11.37 18.55
CA GLU A 86 -2.90 -12.07 19.84
C GLU A 86 -3.32 -13.56 19.73
N SER A 87 -3.45 -14.13 18.53
CA SER A 87 -3.91 -15.52 18.36
C SER A 87 -3.16 -16.34 17.31
N MET A 88 -1.93 -15.95 16.93
CA MET A 88 -1.08 -16.81 16.11
C MET A 88 -0.56 -18.00 16.91
N GLU A 89 -0.57 -19.19 16.29
CA GLU A 89 0.13 -20.34 16.89
C GLU A 89 1.63 -20.03 17.02
N PRO A 90 2.31 -20.52 18.08
CA PRO A 90 3.70 -20.18 18.36
C PRO A 90 4.64 -20.43 17.17
N ALA A 91 4.40 -21.50 16.41
CA ALA A 91 5.18 -21.83 15.21
C ALA A 91 5.01 -20.79 14.08
N VAL A 92 3.82 -20.22 13.91
CA VAL A 92 3.58 -19.11 12.98
C VAL A 92 4.30 -17.86 13.47
N GLN A 93 4.23 -17.58 14.77
CA GLN A 93 4.89 -16.43 15.38
C GLN A 93 6.42 -16.50 15.21
N THR A 94 7.05 -17.65 15.46
CA THR A 94 8.50 -17.80 15.28
C THR A 94 8.94 -17.58 13.83
N GLN A 95 8.21 -18.14 12.86
CA GLN A 95 8.50 -17.87 11.44
C GLN A 95 8.23 -16.43 11.05
N HIS A 96 7.16 -15.83 11.56
CA HIS A 96 6.84 -14.42 11.35
C HIS A 96 7.96 -13.52 11.91
N ASP A 97 8.46 -13.81 13.10
CA ASP A 97 9.53 -13.03 13.75
C ASP A 97 10.88 -13.18 13.04
N SER A 98 11.17 -14.36 12.46
CA SER A 98 12.37 -14.56 11.63
C SER A 98 12.44 -13.64 10.40
N ARG A 99 11.29 -13.12 9.95
CA ARG A 99 11.18 -12.18 8.83
C ARG A 99 10.96 -10.72 9.26
N ALA A 100 11.17 -10.41 10.55
CA ALA A 100 10.98 -9.05 11.08
C ALA A 100 11.77 -7.99 10.30
N TRP A 101 13.00 -8.31 9.89
CA TRP A 101 13.83 -7.38 9.12
C TRP A 101 13.20 -6.99 7.77
N TRP A 102 12.51 -7.92 7.10
CA TRP A 102 11.83 -7.61 5.83
C TRP A 102 10.67 -6.64 6.03
N ARG A 103 9.92 -6.80 7.12
CA ARG A 103 8.84 -5.88 7.49
C ARG A 103 9.39 -4.50 7.85
N VAL A 104 10.45 -4.44 8.66
CA VAL A 104 11.12 -3.17 9.00
C VAL A 104 11.59 -2.46 7.74
N PHE A 105 12.28 -3.18 6.84
CA PHE A 105 12.75 -2.61 5.58
C PHE A 105 11.59 -2.16 4.68
N ALA A 106 10.52 -2.94 4.56
CA ALA A 106 9.32 -2.54 3.82
C ALA A 106 8.66 -1.29 4.42
N SER A 107 8.56 -1.20 5.74
CA SER A 107 8.04 -0.02 6.44
C SER A 107 8.92 1.21 6.22
N MET A 108 10.24 1.07 6.24
CA MET A 108 11.17 2.15 5.93
C MET A 108 10.99 2.64 4.49
N LEU A 109 10.93 1.74 3.52
CA LEU A 109 10.71 2.09 2.12
C LEU A 109 9.36 2.80 1.90
N ASN A 110 8.29 2.33 2.55
CA ASN A 110 6.99 3.01 2.51
C ASN A 110 7.07 4.41 3.12
N ALA A 111 7.76 4.59 4.25
CA ALA A 111 7.91 5.89 4.89
C ALA A 111 8.72 6.86 4.03
N ILE A 112 9.85 6.40 3.46
CA ILE A 112 10.68 7.18 2.55
C ILE A 112 9.88 7.55 1.30
N GLY A 113 9.24 6.57 0.66
CA GLY A 113 8.41 6.81 -0.52
C GLY A 113 7.31 7.84 -0.25
N LEU A 114 6.63 7.74 0.90
CA LEU A 114 5.59 8.70 1.28
C LEU A 114 6.13 10.12 1.47
N VAL A 115 7.21 10.26 2.22
CA VAL A 115 7.81 11.57 2.49
C VAL A 115 8.27 12.20 1.18
N LEU A 116 8.97 11.45 0.33
CA LEU A 116 9.42 11.93 -0.98
C LEU A 116 8.24 12.25 -1.89
N GLY A 117 7.21 11.40 -1.92
CA GLY A 117 6.00 11.63 -2.71
C GLY A 117 5.28 12.92 -2.31
N VAL A 118 5.11 13.18 -1.01
CA VAL A 118 4.51 14.41 -0.51
C VAL A 118 5.38 15.63 -0.82
N ILE A 119 6.69 15.56 -0.58
CA ILE A 119 7.62 16.66 -0.84
C ILE A 119 7.64 17.00 -2.34
N GLY A 120 7.84 16.00 -3.21
CA GLY A 120 7.87 16.21 -4.65
C GLY A 120 6.53 16.75 -5.17
N SER A 121 5.40 16.29 -4.62
CA SER A 121 4.09 16.84 -4.99
C SER A 121 3.93 18.29 -4.55
N ALA A 122 4.39 18.65 -3.35
CA ALA A 122 4.28 20.01 -2.83
C ALA A 122 5.17 21.00 -3.61
N MET A 123 6.31 20.54 -4.12
CA MET A 123 7.21 21.34 -4.95
C MET A 123 6.62 21.69 -6.33
N TYR A 124 5.61 20.94 -6.79
CA TYR A 124 4.83 21.30 -7.98
C TYR A 124 3.84 22.45 -7.75
N SER A 125 3.66 22.95 -6.52
CA SER A 125 2.77 24.06 -6.20
C SER A 125 3.54 25.39 -6.10
N PRO A 126 3.37 26.32 -7.07
CA PRO A 126 3.96 27.66 -6.98
C PRO A 126 3.55 28.40 -5.70
N THR A 127 2.29 28.21 -5.26
CA THR A 127 1.76 28.85 -4.05
C THR A 127 2.44 28.29 -2.79
N PHE A 128 2.61 26.98 -2.70
CA PHE A 128 3.30 26.36 -1.56
C PHE A 128 4.77 26.78 -1.50
N VAL A 129 5.44 26.81 -2.65
CA VAL A 129 6.87 27.12 -2.73
C VAL A 129 7.14 28.58 -2.39
N SER A 130 6.35 29.51 -2.92
CA SER A 130 6.46 30.93 -2.55
C SER A 130 6.21 31.14 -1.06
N TRP A 131 5.23 30.43 -0.48
CA TRP A 131 4.98 30.45 0.96
C TRP A 131 6.17 29.93 1.80
N VAL A 132 6.77 28.80 1.43
CA VAL A 132 7.93 28.22 2.15
C VAL A 132 9.17 29.09 2.03
N ARG A 133 9.43 29.66 0.84
CA ARG A 133 10.58 30.54 0.61
C ARG A 133 10.41 31.93 1.20
N GLY A 134 9.18 32.38 1.42
CA GLY A 134 8.89 33.76 1.81
C GLY A 134 9.17 34.78 0.70
N GLU A 135 9.23 34.31 -0.55
CA GLU A 135 9.56 35.10 -1.74
C GLU A 135 8.32 35.27 -2.64
N GLY A 136 8.42 36.16 -3.63
CA GLY A 136 7.34 36.44 -4.59
C GLY A 136 7.05 35.26 -5.53
N VAL A 137 6.22 35.54 -6.55
CA VAL A 137 5.89 34.54 -7.58
C VAL A 137 7.17 34.09 -8.29
N LEU A 138 7.38 32.77 -8.36
CA LEU A 138 8.51 32.16 -9.08
C LEU A 138 8.50 32.61 -10.55
N SER A 139 9.68 32.90 -11.09
CA SER A 139 9.82 33.02 -12.54
C SER A 139 9.57 31.68 -13.23
N GLY A 140 9.26 31.70 -14.53
CA GLY A 140 9.02 30.47 -15.30
C GLY A 140 10.23 29.52 -15.30
N GLU A 141 11.44 30.06 -15.45
CA GLU A 141 12.69 29.28 -15.43
C GLU A 141 12.96 28.65 -14.06
N GLU A 142 12.71 29.38 -12.97
CA GLU A 142 12.84 28.82 -11.62
C GLU A 142 11.80 27.73 -11.34
N PHE A 143 10.60 27.87 -11.90
CA PHE A 143 9.56 26.86 -11.80
C PHE A 143 9.93 25.59 -12.57
N GLU A 144 10.44 25.71 -13.80
CA GLU A 144 10.91 24.56 -14.60
C GLU A 144 12.02 23.77 -13.88
N ILE A 145 13.04 24.47 -13.37
CA ILE A 145 14.12 23.83 -12.59
C ILE A 145 13.55 23.11 -11.37
N LEU A 146 12.57 23.72 -10.70
CA LEU A 146 11.94 23.13 -9.52
C LEU A 146 11.13 21.87 -9.88
N THR A 147 10.43 21.89 -11.01
CA THR A 147 9.68 20.72 -11.51
C THR A 147 10.62 19.57 -11.88
N ASP A 148 11.81 19.84 -12.41
CA ASP A 148 12.82 18.80 -12.67
C ASP A 148 13.30 18.11 -11.40
N TYR A 149 13.62 18.89 -10.35
CA TYR A 149 13.97 18.32 -9.04
C TYR A 149 12.79 17.53 -8.44
N SER A 150 11.57 18.03 -8.62
CA SER A 150 10.34 17.36 -8.16
C SER A 150 10.16 16.00 -8.83
N ASN A 151 10.42 15.93 -10.14
CA ASN A 151 10.37 14.71 -10.94
C ASN A 151 11.36 13.66 -10.43
N VAL A 152 12.61 14.05 -10.13
CA VAL A 152 13.59 13.13 -9.55
C VAL A 152 13.12 12.60 -8.19
N ILE A 153 12.61 13.47 -7.32
CA ILE A 153 12.09 13.07 -6.00
C ILE A 153 10.90 12.10 -6.15
N TRP A 154 10.00 12.37 -7.09
CA TRP A 154 8.89 11.50 -7.43
C TRP A 154 9.34 10.15 -7.98
N ALA A 155 10.31 10.12 -8.89
CA ALA A 155 10.84 8.87 -9.43
C ALA A 155 11.39 7.96 -8.32
N VAL A 156 12.11 8.53 -7.34
CA VAL A 156 12.59 7.77 -6.18
C VAL A 156 11.41 7.26 -5.34
N SER A 157 10.41 8.10 -5.07
CA SER A 157 9.16 7.70 -4.39
C SER A 157 8.49 6.50 -5.09
N PHE A 158 8.33 6.59 -6.41
CA PHE A 158 7.72 5.56 -7.24
C PHE A 158 8.49 4.25 -7.28
N VAL A 159 9.80 4.25 -7.02
CA VAL A 159 10.59 3.01 -6.87
C VAL A 159 10.40 2.41 -5.48
N CYS A 160 10.33 3.23 -4.43
CA CYS A 160 10.19 2.75 -3.06
C CYS A 160 8.88 1.99 -2.82
N PHE A 161 7.76 2.50 -3.34
CA PHE A 161 6.43 1.95 -3.06
C PHE A 161 6.19 0.52 -3.59
N PRO A 162 6.47 0.18 -4.86
CA PRO A 162 6.35 -1.18 -5.37
C PRO A 162 7.21 -2.19 -4.61
N ILE A 163 8.44 -1.81 -4.25
CA ILE A 163 9.35 -2.69 -3.50
C ILE A 163 8.77 -2.98 -2.10
N ALA A 164 8.32 -1.94 -1.40
CA ALA A 164 7.70 -2.09 -0.08
C ALA A 164 6.41 -2.93 -0.12
N ALA A 165 5.55 -2.71 -1.13
CA ALA A 165 4.34 -3.48 -1.34
C ALA A 165 4.64 -4.95 -1.67
N ALA A 166 5.65 -5.23 -2.50
CA ALA A 166 6.07 -6.59 -2.84
C ALA A 166 6.61 -7.36 -1.62
N LEU A 167 7.42 -6.72 -0.79
CA LEU A 167 7.93 -7.31 0.46
C LEU A 167 6.79 -7.61 1.43
N THR A 168 5.84 -6.69 1.58
CA THR A 168 4.67 -6.85 2.44
C THR A 168 3.77 -8.00 1.96
N LEU A 169 3.48 -8.05 0.64
CA LEU A 169 2.70 -9.12 0.03
C LEU A 169 3.39 -10.47 0.22
N ARG A 170 4.71 -10.54 0.01
CA ARG A 170 5.50 -11.76 0.19
C ARG A 170 5.43 -12.26 1.63
N ASP A 171 5.61 -11.39 2.62
CA ASP A 171 5.52 -11.78 4.04
C ASP A 171 4.12 -12.32 4.39
N LYS A 172 3.05 -11.69 3.90
CA LYS A 172 1.67 -12.14 4.11
C LYS A 172 1.39 -13.49 3.45
N VAL A 173 1.83 -13.70 2.22
CA VAL A 173 1.68 -14.99 1.51
C VAL A 173 2.43 -16.10 2.24
N LEU A 174 3.67 -15.86 2.66
CA LEU A 174 4.45 -16.85 3.41
C LEU A 174 3.78 -17.18 4.75
N THR A 175 3.29 -16.18 5.46
CA THR A 175 2.53 -16.37 6.71
C THR A 175 1.29 -17.24 6.51
N LEU A 176 0.52 -16.98 5.44
CA LEU A 176 -0.66 -17.79 5.11
C LEU A 176 -0.29 -19.22 4.71
N ARG A 177 0.84 -19.43 4.04
CA ARG A 177 1.36 -20.78 3.72
C ARG A 177 1.69 -21.57 4.98
N THR A 178 2.39 -20.94 5.94
CA THR A 178 2.68 -21.56 7.24
C THR A 178 1.39 -21.93 7.98
N VAL A 179 0.39 -21.03 7.96
CA VAL A 179 -0.93 -21.32 8.57
C VAL A 179 -1.63 -22.46 7.83
N ALA A 180 -1.54 -22.55 6.51
CA ALA A 180 -2.12 -23.64 5.73
C ALA A 180 -1.48 -24.99 6.09
N GLU A 181 -0.14 -25.04 6.19
CA GLU A 181 0.62 -26.23 6.58
C GLU A 181 0.20 -26.74 7.97
N LEU A 182 0.11 -25.84 8.96
CA LEU A 182 -0.34 -26.18 10.32
C LEU A 182 -1.80 -26.69 10.35
N ASN A 183 -2.62 -26.26 9.40
CA ASN A 183 -3.99 -26.72 9.23
C ASN A 183 -4.14 -27.96 8.34
N ASN A 184 -3.04 -28.67 8.03
CA ASN A 184 -3.02 -29.83 7.13
C ASN A 184 -3.60 -29.53 5.73
N ARG A 185 -3.41 -28.30 5.24
CA ARG A 185 -3.69 -27.92 3.86
C ARG A 185 -2.39 -27.82 3.09
N ALA A 186 -2.45 -28.06 1.78
CA ALA A 186 -1.27 -27.93 0.94
C ALA A 186 -0.83 -26.45 0.87
N PRO A 187 0.43 -26.10 1.18
CA PRO A 187 0.92 -24.71 1.08
C PRO A 187 0.82 -24.14 -0.34
N SER A 188 0.84 -25.01 -1.36
CA SER A 188 0.60 -24.63 -2.76
C SER A 188 -0.81 -24.11 -3.03
N SER A 189 -1.78 -24.35 -2.13
CA SER A 189 -3.14 -23.80 -2.27
C SER A 189 -3.21 -22.30 -1.99
N VAL A 190 -2.16 -21.70 -1.42
CA VAL A 190 -2.09 -20.26 -1.12
C VAL A 190 -1.33 -19.54 -2.24
N SER A 191 -2.09 -18.73 -2.98
CA SER A 191 -1.64 -17.87 -4.09
C SER A 191 -1.56 -16.40 -3.65
N VAL A 192 -0.86 -15.57 -4.42
CA VAL A 192 -0.90 -14.10 -4.29
C VAL A 192 -2.31 -13.54 -4.51
N PHE A 193 -3.17 -14.29 -5.20
CA PHE A 193 -4.58 -13.96 -5.44
C PHE A 193 -5.53 -14.65 -4.44
N ASP A 194 -5.02 -15.23 -3.35
CA ASP A 194 -5.89 -15.71 -2.27
C ASP A 194 -6.74 -14.54 -1.73
N PRO A 195 -8.05 -14.70 -1.51
CA PRO A 195 -8.93 -13.61 -1.06
C PRO A 195 -8.39 -12.82 0.14
N ALA A 196 -7.63 -13.46 1.04
CA ALA A 196 -7.04 -12.83 2.21
C ALA A 196 -5.91 -11.82 1.89
N VAL A 197 -5.26 -11.94 0.73
CA VAL A 197 -4.12 -11.08 0.32
C VAL A 197 -4.28 -10.44 -1.06
N SER A 198 -5.32 -10.82 -1.81
CA SER A 198 -5.60 -10.33 -3.17
C SER A 198 -5.60 -8.81 -3.30
N VAL A 199 -6.11 -8.08 -2.31
CA VAL A 199 -6.07 -6.60 -2.30
C VAL A 199 -4.63 -6.07 -2.25
N HIS A 200 -3.71 -6.72 -1.55
CA HIS A 200 -2.31 -6.30 -1.52
C HIS A 200 -1.62 -6.57 -2.86
N ALA A 201 -2.02 -7.64 -3.56
CA ALA A 201 -1.56 -7.90 -4.92
C ALA A 201 -2.06 -6.83 -5.90
N TRP A 202 -3.35 -6.44 -5.81
CA TRP A 202 -3.89 -5.36 -6.62
C TRP A 202 -3.26 -4.01 -6.29
N ILE A 203 -3.03 -3.69 -5.02
CA ILE A 203 -2.28 -2.49 -4.61
C ILE A 203 -0.90 -2.48 -5.25
N LEU A 204 -0.17 -3.60 -5.23
CA LEU A 204 1.15 -3.70 -5.88
C LEU A 204 1.05 -3.44 -7.39
N VAL A 205 0.08 -4.07 -8.07
CA VAL A 205 -0.14 -3.85 -9.51
C VAL A 205 -0.44 -2.38 -9.81
N SER A 206 -1.35 -1.76 -9.05
CA SER A 206 -1.67 -0.35 -9.19
C SER A 206 -0.44 0.52 -8.96
N LEU A 207 0.32 0.30 -7.88
CA LEU A 207 1.54 1.06 -7.59
C LEU A 207 2.60 0.91 -8.69
N CYS A 208 2.74 -0.28 -9.29
CA CYS A 208 3.62 -0.46 -10.45
C CYS A 208 3.14 0.35 -11.66
N ILE A 209 1.84 0.40 -11.92
CA ILE A 209 1.27 1.22 -13.00
C ILE A 209 1.53 2.71 -12.73
N PHE A 210 1.28 3.19 -11.51
CA PHE A 210 1.60 4.57 -11.10
C PHE A 210 3.09 4.87 -11.20
N ALA A 211 3.96 3.93 -10.83
CA ALA A 211 5.40 4.13 -10.92
C ALA A 211 5.87 4.24 -12.37
N VAL A 212 5.39 3.36 -13.25
CA VAL A 212 5.75 3.40 -14.67
C VAL A 212 5.19 4.65 -15.33
N GLY A 213 3.91 4.95 -15.12
CA GLY A 213 3.29 6.15 -15.69
C GLY A 213 3.89 7.45 -15.14
N GLY A 214 4.22 7.49 -13.85
CA GLY A 214 4.88 8.63 -13.21
C GLY A 214 6.29 8.88 -13.74
N VAL A 215 7.08 7.82 -13.95
CA VAL A 215 8.40 7.92 -14.61
C VAL A 215 8.26 8.36 -16.06
N MET A 216 7.22 7.93 -16.76
CA MET A 216 6.93 8.39 -18.12
C MET A 216 6.60 9.88 -18.18
N PHE A 217 5.91 10.44 -17.18
CA PHE A 217 5.71 11.88 -17.07
C PHE A 217 6.99 12.67 -16.76
N CYS A 218 8.00 12.03 -16.19
CA CYS A 218 9.32 12.64 -16.03
C CYS A 218 10.13 12.67 -17.35
N LEU A 219 9.59 12.08 -18.43
CA LEU A 219 10.18 12.00 -19.78
C LEU A 219 9.24 12.62 -20.81
N ASP A 220 8.54 13.69 -20.41
CA ASP A 220 7.52 14.39 -21.18
C ASP A 220 8.03 15.07 -22.47
N GLU A 221 9.35 15.18 -22.65
CA GLU A 221 10.00 15.59 -23.90
C GLU A 221 9.60 14.73 -25.13
N HIS A 222 9.03 13.55 -24.91
CA HIS A 222 8.56 12.66 -25.97
C HIS A 222 7.04 12.46 -25.91
N GLU A 223 6.33 13.02 -26.90
CA GLU A 223 4.87 12.94 -27.02
C GLU A 223 4.33 11.48 -27.00
N SER A 224 5.11 10.52 -27.49
CA SER A 224 4.78 9.09 -27.44
C SER A 224 4.81 8.49 -26.02
N VAL A 225 5.66 9.02 -25.14
CA VAL A 225 5.81 8.59 -23.76
C VAL A 225 4.69 9.17 -22.90
N VAL A 226 4.30 10.43 -23.15
CA VAL A 226 3.12 11.05 -22.54
C VAL A 226 1.84 10.29 -22.91
N ARG A 227 1.67 9.92 -24.19
CA ARG A 227 0.53 9.09 -24.64
C ARG A 227 0.51 7.70 -23.99
N ALA A 228 1.67 7.09 -23.77
CA ALA A 228 1.75 5.81 -23.05
C ALA A 228 1.38 5.95 -21.57
N ALA A 229 1.79 7.04 -20.91
CA ALA A 229 1.40 7.35 -19.54
C ALA A 229 -0.12 7.57 -19.42
N LEU A 230 -0.72 8.30 -20.37
CA LEU A 230 -2.17 8.52 -20.45
C LEU A 230 -2.97 7.22 -20.52
N VAL A 231 -2.55 6.30 -21.41
CA VAL A 231 -3.18 4.97 -21.55
C VAL A 231 -3.06 4.15 -20.26
N LEU A 232 -1.93 4.25 -19.55
CA LEU A 232 -1.72 3.57 -18.27
C LEU A 232 -2.62 4.13 -17.15
N PHE A 233 -2.94 5.42 -17.19
CA PHE A 233 -3.84 6.08 -16.23
C PHE A 233 -5.32 6.07 -16.63
N GLY A 234 -5.65 5.56 -17.84
CA GLY A 234 -7.01 5.48 -18.33
C GLY A 234 -7.61 6.84 -18.75
N ALA A 235 -6.75 7.78 -19.14
CA ALA A 235 -7.11 9.09 -19.68
C ALA A 235 -7.07 9.09 -21.22
#